data_AF-A0A2T6AY38-F1
#
_entry.id   AF-A0A2T6AY38-F1
#
_cell.length_a   1.000
_cell.length_b   1.000
_cell.length_c   1.000
_cell.angle_alpha   90.00
_cell.angle_beta   90.00
_cell.angle_gamma   90.00
#
_symmetry.space_group_name_H-M   'P 1'
#
loop_
_entity.id
_entity.type
_entity.pdbx_description
1 polymer ?
#
loop_
_entity_poly.entity_id
_entity_poly.type
_entity_poly.pdbx_seq_one_letter_code
_entity_poly.pdbx_strand_id
1 'polypeptide(L)' 'MSVAVSAPNTQGSSVRYKSQYENFIGGEWVAPLGGEYFDNPSPVDGKVFTRVPR' A
#
# COMPACT_ATOMS: atom_id res chain seq x y z
N MET A 1 -15.13 -2.11 24.38
CA MET A 1 -14.35 -0.98 23.84
C MET A 1 -14.07 -1.26 22.37
N SER A 2 -14.65 -0.49 21.43
CA SER A 2 -14.21 -0.55 20.04
C SER A 2 -12.96 0.32 19.90
N VAL A 3 -11.82 -0.26 19.55
CA VAL A 3 -10.66 0.52 19.12
C VAL A 3 -11.01 1.00 17.71
N ALA A 4 -11.40 2.27 17.57
CA ALA A 4 -11.57 2.87 16.25
C ALA A 4 -10.17 3.01 15.63
N VAL A 5 -9.86 2.17 14.64
CA VAL A 5 -8.65 2.29 13.82
C VAL A 5 -8.93 3.30 12.70
N SER A 6 -8.11 4.36 12.62
CA SER A 6 -8.18 5.32 11.52
C SER A 6 -7.64 4.69 10.23
N ALA A 7 -8.31 4.97 9.12
CA ALA A 7 -7.93 4.47 7.80
C ALA A 7 -6.44 4.74 7.48
N PRO A 8 -5.77 3.84 6.74
CA PRO A 8 -4.37 4.04 6.37
C PRO A 8 -4.13 5.42 5.74
N ASN A 9 -2.97 6.01 5.99
CA ASN A 9 -2.55 7.27 5.40
C ASN A 9 -3.39 8.51 5.77
N THR A 10 -4.26 8.42 6.79
CA THR A 10 -5.04 9.56 7.33
C THR A 10 -4.54 10.04 8.69
N GLN A 11 -4.90 11.25 9.11
CA GLN A 11 -4.51 11.79 10.41
C GLN A 11 -5.01 10.88 11.56
N GLY A 12 -4.12 10.57 12.51
CA GLY A 12 -4.43 9.66 13.62
C GLY A 12 -4.32 8.16 13.31
N SER A 13 -3.96 7.77 12.07
CA SER A 13 -3.66 6.37 11.78
C SER A 13 -2.29 5.98 12.34
N SER A 14 -2.22 4.79 12.93
CA SER A 14 -0.98 4.17 13.41
C SER A 14 -0.09 3.66 12.27
N VAL A 15 -0.60 3.63 11.04
CA VAL A 15 0.10 3.12 9.87
C VAL A 15 0.20 4.17 8.76
N ARG A 16 1.34 4.14 8.08
CA ARG A 16 1.67 4.97 6.92
C ARG A 16 2.32 4.07 5.87
N TYR A 17 1.64 3.87 4.75
CA TYR A 17 2.14 3.15 3.60
C TYR A 17 2.61 4.13 2.53
N LYS A 18 3.59 3.72 1.71
CA LYS A 18 3.93 4.44 0.48
C LYS A 18 2.75 4.33 -0.50
N SER A 19 2.60 5.32 -1.38
CA SER A 19 1.61 5.27 -2.46
C SER A 19 1.87 4.13 -3.46
N GLN A 20 3.14 3.73 -3.59
CA GLN A 20 3.58 2.62 -4.44
C GLN A 20 4.81 1.96 -3.84
N TYR A 21 4.93 0.65 -4.06
CA TYR A 21 6.13 -0.14 -3.78
C TYR A 21 6.67 -0.77 -5.06
N GLU A 22 7.95 -1.10 -5.00
CA GLU A 22 8.70 -1.80 -6.04
C GLU A 22 8.93 -3.26 -5.60
N ASN A 23 9.44 -4.10 -6.51
CA ASN A 23 9.94 -5.42 -6.10
C ASN A 23 11.21 -5.24 -5.27
N PHE A 24 11.43 -6.09 -4.27
CA PHE A 24 12.70 -6.11 -3.53
C PHE A 24 13.52 -7.33 -3.94
N ILE A 25 14.53 -7.12 -4.79
CA ILE A 25 15.32 -8.19 -5.42
C ILE A 25 16.80 -7.88 -5.20
N GLY A 26 17.55 -8.83 -4.64
CA GLY A 26 18.99 -8.68 -4.46
C GLY A 26 19.42 -7.54 -3.51
N GLY A 27 18.52 -7.05 -2.65
CA GLY A 27 18.80 -5.91 -1.77
C GLY A 27 18.40 -4.54 -2.35
N GLU A 28 17.84 -4.52 -3.56
CA GLU A 28 17.43 -3.29 -4.24
C GLU A 28 15.93 -3.25 -4.50
N TRP A 29 15.39 -2.05 -4.61
CA TRP A 29 14.01 -1.79 -5.02
C TRP A 29 13.96 -1.62 -6.54
N VAL A 30 13.30 -2.54 -7.24
CA VAL A 30 13.32 -2.66 -8.69
C VAL A 30 11.89 -2.66 -9.24
N ALA A 31 11.63 -1.86 -10.26
CA ALA A 31 10.35 -1.84 -10.96
C ALA A 31 10.05 -3.21 -11.61
N PRO A 32 8.76 -3.60 -11.75
CA PRO A 32 8.39 -4.78 -12.51
C PRO A 32 8.84 -4.63 -13.96
N LEU A 33 9.31 -5.73 -14.55
CA LEU A 33 9.81 -5.73 -15.92
C LEU A 33 8.75 -5.25 -16.92
N GLY A 34 7.47 -5.60 -16.71
CA GLY A 34 6.35 -5.15 -17.54
C GLY A 34 5.86 -3.73 -17.23
N GLY A 35 6.38 -3.08 -16.19
CA GLY A 35 5.90 -1.77 -15.72
C GLY A 35 4.49 -1.79 -15.13
N GLU A 36 3.89 -2.96 -14.93
CA GLU A 36 2.53 -3.11 -14.43
C GLU A 36 2.46 -3.10 -12.91
N TYR A 37 1.49 -2.37 -12.39
CA TYR A 37 1.15 -2.32 -10.98
C TYR A 37 -0.35 -2.52 -10.82
N PHE A 38 -0.77 -3.00 -9.67
CA PHE A 38 -2.18 -3.06 -9.31
C PHE A 38 -2.47 -2.29 -8.03
N ASP A 39 -3.69 -1.77 -7.96
CA ASP A 39 -4.22 -1.11 -6.79
C ASP A 39 -4.45 -2.11 -5.66
N ASN A 40 -4.05 -1.75 -4.44
CA ASN A 40 -4.34 -2.51 -3.24
C ASN A 40 -5.44 -1.79 -2.43
N PRO A 41 -6.73 -2.06 -2.72
CA PRO A 41 -7.84 -1.48 -1.98
C PRO A 41 -7.96 -2.09 -0.59
N SER A 42 -8.31 -1.25 0.38
CA SER A 42 -8.68 -1.70 1.72
C SER A 42 -9.93 -2.61 1.64
N PRO A 43 -9.94 -3.78 2.30
CA PRO A 43 -11.13 -4.62 2.35
C PRO A 43 -12.26 -4.00 3.21
N VAL A 44 -11.97 -2.93 3.96
CA VAL A 44 -12.94 -2.26 4.84
C VAL A 44 -13.84 -1.31 4.06
N ASP A 45 -13.28 -0.54 3.12
CA ASP A 45 -13.99 0.53 2.43
C ASP A 45 -13.69 0.61 0.91
N GLY A 46 -12.91 -0.33 0.39
CA GLY A 46 -12.55 -0.41 -1.03
C GLY A 46 -11.59 0.68 -1.50
N LYS A 47 -11.14 1.58 -0.63
CA LYS A 47 -10.25 2.69 -1.03
C LYS A 47 -8.83 2.21 -1.19
N VAL A 48 -8.21 2.61 -2.30
CA VAL A 48 -6.81 2.34 -2.59
C VAL A 48 -5.95 3.15 -1.66
N PHE A 49 -5.06 2.47 -0.92
CA PHE A 49 -4.10 3.12 -0.04
C PHE A 49 -2.65 2.90 -0.48
N THR A 50 -2.40 1.96 -1.40
CA THR A 50 -1.09 1.70 -2.01
C THR A 50 -1.23 0.94 -3.32
N ARG A 51 -0.13 0.86 -4.09
CA ARG A 51 0.00 0.05 -5.31
C ARG A 51 1.23 -0.81 -5.22
N VAL A 52 1.18 -2.01 -5.82
CA VAL A 52 2.29 -2.97 -5.80
C VAL A 52 2.48 -3.59 -7.20
N PRO A 53 3.69 -4.09 -7.51
CA PRO A 53 3.99 -4.69 -8.82
C PRO A 53 3.12 -5.90 -9.13
N ARG A 54 2.83 -6.14 -10.41
CA ARG A 54 2.08 -7.30 -10.92
C ARG A 54 2.96 -8.27 -11.69
#